data_AF-A0AAV9I740-F1
#
_entry.id   AF-A0AAV9I740-F1
#
_cell.length_a   1.000
_cell.length_b   1.000
_cell.length_c   1.000
_cell.angle_alpha   90.00
_cell.angle_beta   90.00
_cell.angle_gamma   90.00
#
_symmetry.space_group_name_H-M   'P 1'
#
loop_
_entity.id
_entity.type
_entity.pdbx_description
1 polymer ?
#
loop_
_entity_poly.entity_id
_entity_poly.type
_entity_poly.pdbx_seq_one_letter_code
_entity_poly.pdbx_strand_id
1 'polypeptide(L)'
;MAPETRTASWQDKQQWLSIETPKIQGEWVGYSADYEMDTGKVICVPEKWVPDAFIDWDILVKGLEHMTSATMDGDLLRIKETFILPKVGCEEDAVAADVSDYAIPYKNLAFVPFPGGSFSYGPEHLQQQDNHQQSDIIANMAFFHATKDEQKNHGLTRLGITVSFATQKIHLVKEEWNMEYNGGQSLIGCGGASISPFDDDERLDPSDLLPFQQGTKITWSRQDPDRLTTEYDTEAAVPWTVGRIEFDWYLPANAHVRCFYGEDNRFCLQTGWLATPNQYFLISREYDPQQQLTRASWFESKVDM
;
A
#
# COMPACT_ATOMS: atom_id res chain seq x y z
N MET A 1 -9.56 33.17 -9.02
CA MET A 1 -8.56 32.73 -10.02
C MET A 1 -8.88 31.27 -10.30
N ALA A 2 -8.97 30.85 -11.57
CA ALA A 2 -9.04 29.43 -11.87
C ALA A 2 -7.71 28.79 -11.41
N PRO A 3 -7.71 27.57 -10.85
CA PRO A 3 -6.47 26.89 -10.49
C PRO A 3 -5.59 26.84 -11.74
N GLU A 4 -4.34 27.32 -11.63
CA GLU A 4 -3.35 27.11 -12.68
C GLU A 4 -3.08 25.60 -12.74
N THR A 5 -3.83 24.90 -13.59
CA THR A 5 -3.48 23.54 -13.99
C THR A 5 -2.15 23.64 -14.72
N ARG A 6 -1.05 23.52 -13.97
CA ARG A 6 0.25 23.28 -14.55
C ARG A 6 0.22 21.86 -15.07
N THR A 7 -0.21 21.70 -16.32
CA THR A 7 0.23 20.59 -17.16
C THR A 7 1.73 20.74 -17.34
N ALA A 8 2.48 20.34 -16.32
CA ALA A 8 3.86 19.99 -16.52
C ALA A 8 3.82 18.82 -17.49
N SER A 9 4.16 19.06 -18.76
CA SER A 9 4.41 17.98 -19.70
C SER A 9 5.69 17.30 -19.25
N TRP A 10 5.60 16.51 -18.17
CA TRP A 10 6.60 15.51 -17.87
C TRP A 10 6.49 14.51 -19.01
N GLN A 11 7.31 14.74 -20.04
CA GLN A 11 7.55 13.76 -21.06
C GLN A 11 8.27 12.61 -20.37
N ASP A 12 7.47 11.60 -20.08
CA ASP A 12 7.79 10.21 -19.89
C ASP A 12 7.83 9.76 -18.43
N LYS A 13 6.84 8.94 -18.11
CA LYS A 13 6.80 7.98 -17.01
C LYS A 13 8.18 7.38 -16.71
N GLN A 14 9.01 7.16 -17.72
CA GLN A 14 10.39 6.67 -17.57
C GLN A 14 11.25 7.55 -16.65
N GLN A 15 11.14 8.88 -16.73
CA GLN A 15 11.86 9.77 -15.83
C GLN A 15 11.37 9.60 -14.39
N TRP A 16 10.05 9.53 -14.17
CA TRP A 16 9.48 9.27 -12.85
C TRP A 16 9.91 7.92 -12.28
N LEU A 17 9.89 6.86 -13.10
CA LEU A 17 10.38 5.53 -12.72
C LEU A 17 11.86 5.60 -12.29
N SER A 18 12.69 6.34 -13.02
CA SER A 18 14.12 6.47 -12.69
C SER A 18 14.40 7.19 -11.37
N ILE A 19 13.47 8.03 -10.89
CA ILE A 19 13.62 8.82 -9.67
C ILE A 19 12.97 8.12 -8.46
N GLU A 20 11.74 7.62 -8.63
CA GLU A 20 10.94 7.13 -7.51
C GLU A 20 11.12 5.65 -7.25
N THR A 21 11.26 4.82 -8.29
CA THR A 21 11.33 3.36 -8.11
C THR A 21 12.58 2.90 -7.35
N PRO A 22 13.78 3.52 -7.50
CA PRO A 22 14.93 3.17 -6.67
C PRO A 22 14.70 3.33 -5.15
N LYS A 23 13.75 4.18 -4.73
CA LYS A 23 13.42 4.42 -3.30
C LYS A 23 12.66 3.25 -2.66
N ILE A 24 12.12 2.33 -3.47
CA ILE A 24 11.45 1.12 -2.99
C ILE A 24 12.48 0.08 -2.50
N GLN A 25 13.70 0.13 -3.04
CA GLN A 25 14.72 -0.89 -2.80
C GLN A 25 15.23 -0.88 -1.36
N GLY A 26 15.46 -2.07 -0.83
CA GLY A 26 15.95 -2.25 0.53
C GLY A 26 15.34 -3.47 1.20
N GLU A 27 15.77 -3.65 2.44
CA GLU A 27 15.14 -4.53 3.40
C GLU A 27 14.21 -3.70 4.28
N TRP A 28 12.99 -4.18 4.46
CA TRP A 28 11.94 -3.55 5.23
C TRP A 28 11.45 -4.53 6.29
N VAL A 29 11.13 -4.00 7.46
CA VAL A 29 10.68 -4.80 8.61
C VAL A 29 9.45 -4.18 9.21
N GLY A 30 8.49 -5.01 9.61
CA GLY A 30 7.23 -4.51 10.11
C GLY A 30 6.28 -5.58 10.55
N TYR A 31 5.00 -5.28 10.42
CA TYR A 31 3.90 -6.15 10.81
C TYR A 31 2.86 -6.20 9.70
N SER A 32 2.19 -7.35 9.57
CA SER A 32 1.15 -7.56 8.57
C SER A 32 -0.08 -8.22 9.18
N ALA A 33 -1.25 -7.87 8.66
CA ALA A 33 -2.52 -8.48 9.03
C ALA A 33 -3.46 -8.55 7.82
N ASP A 34 -4.27 -9.61 7.79
CA ASP A 34 -5.29 -9.84 6.76
C ASP A 34 -6.66 -9.39 7.29
N TYR A 35 -7.49 -8.83 6.41
CA TYR A 35 -8.85 -8.43 6.71
C TYR A 35 -9.82 -8.98 5.66
N GLU A 36 -11.02 -9.35 6.09
CA GLU A 36 -12.12 -9.77 5.22
C GLU A 36 -12.63 -8.59 4.40
N MET A 37 -12.80 -8.76 3.09
CA MET A 37 -13.26 -7.69 2.20
C MET A 37 -14.75 -7.33 2.40
N ASP A 38 -15.57 -8.27 2.86
CA ASP A 38 -17.02 -8.11 3.02
C ASP A 38 -17.42 -7.55 4.39
N THR A 39 -16.62 -7.79 5.43
CA THR A 39 -16.91 -7.33 6.80
C THR A 39 -15.90 -6.34 7.36
N GLY A 40 -14.70 -6.23 6.75
CA GLY A 40 -13.58 -5.46 7.28
C GLY A 40 -13.00 -6.02 8.58
N LYS A 41 -13.38 -7.23 9.01
CA LYS A 41 -12.85 -7.88 10.22
C LYS A 41 -11.48 -8.47 9.97
N VAL A 42 -10.66 -8.48 11.02
CA VAL A 42 -9.35 -9.11 10.97
C VAL A 42 -9.48 -10.63 10.87
N ILE A 43 -8.62 -11.23 10.03
CA ILE A 43 -8.53 -12.67 9.82
C ILE A 43 -7.41 -13.19 10.73
N CYS A 44 -7.74 -14.13 11.61
CA CYS A 44 -6.74 -14.74 12.49
C CYS A 44 -5.71 -15.56 11.69
N VAL A 45 -4.48 -15.56 12.17
CA VAL A 45 -3.42 -16.42 11.67
C VAL A 45 -3.85 -17.88 11.82
N PRO A 46 -3.70 -18.72 10.79
CA PRO A 46 -4.06 -20.13 10.87
C PRO A 46 -3.35 -20.83 12.04
N GLU A 47 -4.07 -21.65 12.81
CA GLU A 47 -3.52 -22.34 14.01
C GLU A 47 -2.21 -23.10 13.74
N LYS A 48 -2.02 -23.64 12.52
CA LYS A 48 -0.77 -24.31 12.09
C LYS A 48 0.48 -23.41 12.17
N TRP A 49 0.31 -22.10 12.26
CA TRP A 49 1.37 -21.08 12.36
C TRP A 49 1.38 -20.42 13.74
N VAL A 50 0.55 -20.87 14.67
CA VAL A 50 0.47 -20.35 16.04
C VAL A 50 1.13 -21.38 16.96
N PRO A 51 2.12 -20.99 17.79
CA PRO A 51 2.70 -21.91 18.76
C PRO A 51 1.67 -22.46 19.76
N ASP A 52 1.80 -23.72 20.16
CA ASP A 52 0.87 -24.40 21.08
C ASP A 52 0.61 -23.60 22.37
N ALA A 53 1.64 -22.92 22.91
CA ALA A 53 1.47 -22.10 24.11
C ALA A 53 0.46 -20.96 23.94
N PHE A 54 0.38 -20.33 22.77
CA PHE A 54 -0.59 -19.28 22.50
C PHE A 54 -2.01 -19.87 22.43
N ILE A 55 -2.15 -21.07 21.88
CA ILE A 55 -3.41 -21.81 21.84
C ILE A 55 -3.85 -22.16 23.26
N ASP A 56 -2.95 -22.71 24.08
CA ASP A 56 -3.20 -23.06 25.49
C ASP A 56 -3.56 -21.85 26.36
N TRP A 57 -3.13 -20.65 25.97
CA TRP A 57 -3.42 -19.39 26.64
C TRP A 57 -4.66 -18.67 26.09
N ASP A 58 -5.39 -19.27 25.15
CA ASP A 58 -6.53 -18.67 24.45
C ASP A 58 -6.17 -17.32 23.77
N ILE A 59 -4.92 -17.18 23.28
CA ILE A 59 -4.46 -15.97 22.58
C ILE A 59 -4.74 -16.09 21.08
N LEU A 60 -5.54 -15.16 20.57
CA LEU A 60 -5.83 -15.04 19.14
C LEU A 60 -4.73 -14.22 18.46
N VAL A 61 -3.89 -14.89 17.66
CA VAL A 61 -2.91 -14.23 16.80
C VAL A 61 -3.59 -13.75 15.52
N LYS A 62 -3.55 -12.45 15.26
CA LYS A 62 -4.27 -11.82 14.12
C LYS A 62 -3.36 -11.26 13.02
N GLY A 63 -2.05 -11.30 13.23
CA GLY A 63 -1.07 -10.90 12.26
C GLY A 63 0.32 -11.44 12.62
N LEU A 64 1.28 -11.17 11.75
CA LEU A 64 2.64 -11.69 11.84
C LEU A 64 3.65 -10.58 11.63
N GLU A 65 4.80 -10.74 12.26
CA GLU A 65 6.01 -10.01 11.87
C GLU A 65 6.27 -10.26 10.38
N HIS A 66 6.58 -9.18 9.67
CA HIS A 66 6.70 -9.17 8.22
C HIS A 66 8.04 -8.56 7.82
N MET A 67 8.70 -9.19 6.85
CA MET A 67 9.88 -8.66 6.21
C MET A 67 9.68 -8.60 4.71
N THR A 68 10.04 -7.48 4.11
CA THR A 68 10.04 -7.32 2.66
C THR A 68 11.44 -6.98 2.15
N SER A 69 11.96 -7.79 1.24
CA SER A 69 13.16 -7.50 0.47
C SER A 69 12.76 -7.06 -0.93
N ALA A 70 13.09 -5.82 -1.29
CA ALA A 70 12.76 -5.26 -2.60
C ALA A 70 14.03 -4.89 -3.37
N THR A 71 14.12 -5.34 -4.62
CA THR A 71 15.24 -5.02 -5.51
C THR A 71 14.78 -4.83 -6.96
N MET A 72 15.52 -4.01 -7.69
CA MET A 72 15.31 -3.79 -9.12
C MET A 72 16.18 -4.75 -9.92
N ASP A 73 15.55 -5.59 -10.74
CA ASP A 73 16.22 -6.54 -11.63
C ASP A 73 15.73 -6.35 -13.07
N GLY A 74 16.50 -5.62 -13.87
CA GLY A 74 16.13 -5.26 -15.23
C GLY A 74 14.85 -4.43 -15.29
N ASP A 75 13.78 -5.02 -15.81
CA ASP A 75 12.45 -4.39 -15.97
C ASP A 75 11.45 -4.83 -14.88
N LEU A 76 11.95 -5.53 -13.85
CA LEU A 76 11.17 -6.09 -12.77
C LEU A 76 11.56 -5.45 -11.43
N LEU A 77 10.55 -5.13 -10.63
CA LEU A 77 10.67 -4.92 -9.19
C LEU A 77 10.41 -6.29 -8.55
N ARG A 78 11.47 -6.93 -8.06
CA ARG A 78 11.36 -8.20 -7.33
C ARG A 78 11.08 -7.90 -5.87
N ILE A 79 10.08 -8.57 -5.34
CA ILE A 79 9.65 -8.45 -3.96
C ILE A 79 9.65 -9.86 -3.37
N LYS A 80 10.39 -10.01 -2.27
CA LYS A 80 10.35 -11.18 -1.42
C LYS A 80 9.73 -10.80 -0.09
N GLU A 81 8.57 -11.34 0.20
CA GLU A 81 7.85 -11.19 1.46
C GLU A 81 8.13 -12.43 2.32
N THR A 82 8.42 -12.22 3.60
CA THR A 82 8.70 -13.29 4.57
C THR A 82 7.89 -13.03 5.82
N PHE A 83 7.00 -13.97 6.16
CA PHE A 83 6.26 -13.94 7.41
C PHE A 83 7.03 -14.71 8.48
N ILE A 84 7.13 -14.13 9.67
CA ILE A 84 7.86 -14.74 10.80
C ILE A 84 6.85 -15.22 11.83
N LEU A 85 6.99 -16.47 12.26
CA LEU A 85 6.09 -17.08 13.23
C LEU A 85 6.14 -16.34 14.58
N PRO A 86 5.01 -16.25 15.30
CA PRO A 86 4.99 -15.75 16.67
C PRO A 86 5.91 -16.59 17.56
N LYS A 87 6.50 -15.97 18.57
CA LYS A 87 7.46 -16.63 19.47
C LYS A 87 6.99 -16.61 20.91
N VAL A 88 7.34 -17.66 21.64
CA VAL A 88 7.11 -17.77 23.08
C VAL A 88 8.40 -17.38 23.80
N GLY A 89 8.55 -16.08 24.09
CA GLY A 89 9.73 -15.54 24.77
C GLY A 89 10.89 -15.17 23.85
N CYS A 90 11.93 -14.58 24.45
CA CYS A 90 13.06 -13.96 23.74
C CYS A 90 14.17 -14.93 23.31
N GLU A 91 14.14 -16.18 23.78
CA GLU A 91 15.22 -17.16 23.52
C GLU A 91 14.95 -18.04 22.30
N GLU A 92 13.77 -17.93 21.70
CA GLU A 92 13.37 -18.70 20.52
C GLU A 92 13.83 -18.06 19.20
N ASP A 93 14.33 -18.89 18.30
CA ASP A 93 14.81 -18.46 16.98
C ASP A 93 13.66 -17.93 16.10
N ALA A 94 13.99 -16.99 15.20
CA ALA A 94 13.04 -16.57 14.17
C ALA A 94 12.82 -17.69 13.16
N VAL A 95 11.59 -18.17 13.04
CA VAL A 95 11.20 -19.16 12.04
C VAL A 95 10.35 -18.46 10.97
N ALA A 96 10.79 -18.53 9.72
CA ALA A 96 10.00 -18.10 8.59
C ALA A 96 8.81 -19.06 8.42
N ALA A 97 7.59 -18.54 8.58
CA ALA A 97 6.33 -19.25 8.40
C ALA A 97 6.07 -19.56 6.92
N ASP A 98 6.32 -18.57 6.09
CA ASP A 98 6.09 -18.59 4.65
C ASP A 98 6.98 -17.55 3.97
N VAL A 99 7.35 -17.83 2.72
CA VAL A 99 8.17 -16.96 1.89
C VAL A 99 7.53 -16.87 0.52
N SER A 100 7.07 -15.66 0.17
CA SER A 100 6.52 -15.35 -1.15
C SER A 100 7.54 -14.56 -1.95
N ASP A 101 7.81 -14.99 -3.18
CA ASP A 101 8.68 -14.27 -4.13
C ASP A 101 7.89 -13.99 -5.40
N TYR A 102 7.76 -12.72 -5.74
CA TYR A 102 7.06 -12.28 -6.93
C TYR A 102 7.73 -11.06 -7.56
N ALA A 103 7.40 -10.84 -8.84
CA ALA A 103 7.98 -9.77 -9.64
C ALA A 103 6.90 -8.89 -10.24
N ILE A 104 7.05 -7.58 -10.08
CA ILE A 104 6.17 -6.57 -10.67
C ILE A 104 6.88 -5.97 -11.89
N PRO A 105 6.29 -6.02 -13.10
CA PRO A 105 6.82 -5.35 -14.29
C PRO A 105 6.65 -3.83 -14.17
N TYR A 106 7.59 -3.16 -13.49
CA TYR A 106 7.43 -1.76 -13.09
C TYR A 106 7.46 -0.77 -14.27
N LYS A 107 7.90 -1.21 -15.46
CA LYS A 107 7.83 -0.41 -16.69
C LYS A 107 6.47 -0.52 -17.41
N ASN A 108 5.64 -1.51 -17.07
CA ASN A 108 4.30 -1.68 -17.66
C ASN A 108 3.35 -0.53 -17.24
N LEU A 109 2.36 -0.19 -18.07
CA LEU A 109 1.31 0.79 -17.79
C LEU A 109 0.60 0.59 -16.44
N ALA A 110 0.36 -0.65 -16.07
CA ALA A 110 -0.21 -1.10 -14.80
C ALA A 110 0.52 -0.56 -13.56
N PHE A 111 1.85 -0.40 -13.63
CA PHE A 111 2.65 0.14 -12.53
C PHE A 111 2.72 1.66 -12.61
N VAL A 112 2.35 2.36 -11.56
CA VAL A 112 2.35 3.83 -11.52
C VAL A 112 3.20 4.30 -10.34
N PRO A 113 4.36 4.95 -10.59
CA PRO A 113 5.19 5.49 -9.54
C PRO A 113 4.64 6.84 -9.03
N PHE A 114 4.85 7.10 -7.75
CA PHE A 114 4.45 8.30 -7.05
C PHE A 114 5.57 8.78 -6.12
N PRO A 115 5.47 10.00 -5.56
CA PRO A 115 6.51 10.56 -4.70
C PRO A 115 6.86 9.69 -3.50
N GLY A 116 8.13 9.75 -3.10
CA GLY A 116 8.65 9.11 -1.90
C GLY A 116 8.89 7.61 -2.05
N GLY A 117 8.81 7.06 -3.26
CA GLY A 117 8.80 5.61 -3.47
C GLY A 117 7.41 4.98 -3.34
N SER A 118 6.37 5.79 -3.19
CA SER A 118 4.98 5.32 -3.27
C SER A 118 4.69 4.78 -4.68
N PHE A 119 3.82 3.79 -4.81
CA PHE A 119 3.39 3.29 -6.11
C PHE A 119 2.02 2.60 -6.06
N SER A 120 1.44 2.39 -7.23
CA SER A 120 0.29 1.52 -7.39
C SER A 120 0.51 0.54 -8.54
N TYR A 121 0.13 -0.71 -8.33
CA TYR A 121 0.17 -1.76 -9.33
C TYR A 121 -1.15 -2.55 -9.32
N GLY A 122 -1.58 -3.03 -10.47
CA GLY A 122 -2.82 -3.79 -10.61
C GLY A 122 -3.07 -4.10 -12.08
N PRO A 123 -4.09 -4.90 -12.41
CA PRO A 123 -4.32 -5.29 -13.80
C PRO A 123 -4.63 -4.07 -14.68
N GLU A 124 -4.34 -4.18 -15.99
CA GLU A 124 -4.84 -3.21 -16.97
C GLU A 124 -6.33 -3.42 -17.28
N HIS A 125 -6.85 -4.63 -17.03
CA HIS A 125 -8.25 -5.00 -17.19
C HIS A 125 -8.71 -5.80 -15.96
N LEU A 126 -9.71 -5.34 -15.21
CA LEU A 126 -10.12 -6.03 -13.97
C LEU A 126 -10.70 -7.43 -14.25
N GLN A 127 -11.33 -7.65 -15.40
CA GLN A 127 -11.80 -8.97 -15.81
C GLN A 127 -10.84 -9.58 -16.83
N GLN A 128 -10.18 -10.68 -16.48
CA GLN A 128 -9.53 -11.53 -17.48
C GLN A 128 -10.59 -12.24 -18.31
N GLN A 129 -10.44 -12.20 -19.65
CA GLN A 129 -11.40 -12.77 -20.61
C GLN A 129 -11.66 -14.27 -20.42
N ASP A 130 -10.74 -15.01 -19.78
CA ASP A 130 -10.81 -16.47 -19.72
C ASP A 130 -11.26 -17.05 -18.38
N ASN A 131 -11.45 -16.28 -17.29
CA ASN A 131 -11.72 -16.90 -15.98
C ASN A 131 -12.54 -16.12 -14.93
N HIS A 132 -13.22 -15.01 -15.25
CA HIS A 132 -14.05 -14.24 -14.30
C HIS A 132 -13.38 -13.85 -12.96
N GLN A 133 -12.07 -14.04 -12.79
CA GLN A 133 -11.34 -13.68 -11.58
C GLN A 133 -10.77 -12.28 -11.74
N GLN A 134 -11.13 -11.40 -10.81
CA GLN A 134 -10.49 -10.09 -10.68
C GLN A 134 -9.11 -10.26 -10.05
N SER A 135 -8.10 -9.63 -10.66
CA SER A 135 -6.72 -9.67 -10.20
C SER A 135 -6.47 -8.69 -9.05
N ASP A 136 -5.42 -8.96 -8.28
CA ASP A 136 -5.05 -8.15 -7.13
C ASP A 136 -4.63 -6.73 -7.52
N ILE A 137 -4.98 -5.77 -6.67
CA ILE A 137 -4.49 -4.40 -6.75
C ILE A 137 -3.62 -4.13 -5.54
N ILE A 138 -2.40 -3.66 -5.79
CA ILE A 138 -1.40 -3.30 -4.79
C ILE A 138 -1.27 -1.77 -4.79
N ALA A 139 -1.32 -1.18 -3.60
CA ALA A 139 -0.98 0.21 -3.37
C ALA A 139 0.05 0.28 -2.24
N ASN A 140 1.16 0.96 -2.49
CA ASN A 140 2.18 1.19 -1.48
C ASN A 140 2.35 2.69 -1.30
N MET A 141 2.21 3.16 -0.08
CA MET A 141 2.35 4.57 0.30
C MET A 141 3.56 4.70 1.21
N ALA A 142 4.50 5.57 0.85
CA ALA A 142 5.71 5.81 1.60
C ALA A 142 5.67 7.21 2.23
N PHE A 143 6.07 7.27 3.49
CA PHE A 143 6.14 8.48 4.30
C PHE A 143 7.51 8.59 4.96
N PHE A 144 8.13 9.76 4.83
CA PHE A 144 9.37 10.06 5.50
C PHE A 144 9.11 10.90 6.75
N HIS A 145 9.51 10.39 7.91
CA HIS A 145 9.59 11.18 9.13
C HIS A 145 11.06 11.50 9.44
N ALA A 146 11.39 12.79 9.52
CA ALA A 146 12.72 13.21 9.92
C ALA A 146 12.94 12.88 11.41
N THR A 147 13.70 11.84 11.70
CA THR A 147 14.20 11.61 13.07
C THR A 147 15.40 12.53 13.34
N LYS A 148 15.65 12.87 14.61
CA LYS A 148 16.72 13.81 15.00
C LYS A 148 18.15 13.34 14.62
N ASP A 149 18.33 12.09 14.21
CA ASP A 149 19.61 11.55 13.76
C ASP A 149 19.64 11.47 12.22
N GLU A 150 20.25 12.49 11.60
CA GLU A 150 20.34 12.72 10.15
C GLU A 150 21.24 11.72 9.38
N GLN A 151 21.46 10.51 9.86
CA GLN A 151 22.25 9.52 9.14
C GLN A 151 21.35 8.51 8.43
N LYS A 152 21.20 8.68 7.10
CA LYS A 152 20.77 7.68 6.10
C LYS A 152 19.50 6.86 6.42
N ASN A 153 18.36 7.26 5.85
CA ASN A 153 17.11 6.47 5.76
C ASN A 153 16.44 6.03 7.08
N HIS A 154 17.00 6.36 8.25
CA HIS A 154 16.34 6.17 9.54
C HIS A 154 15.10 7.09 9.64
N GLY A 155 13.91 6.52 9.43
CA GLY A 155 12.63 7.24 9.49
C GLY A 155 11.75 7.14 8.24
N LEU A 156 12.09 6.26 7.27
CA LEU A 156 11.17 5.94 6.17
C LEU A 156 10.22 4.83 6.62
N THR A 157 8.94 5.16 6.71
CA THR A 157 7.85 4.22 7.00
C THR A 157 7.00 4.07 5.74
N ARG A 158 6.46 2.88 5.50
CA ARG A 158 5.50 2.66 4.42
C ARG A 158 4.31 1.84 4.87
N LEU A 159 3.20 2.03 4.17
CA LEU A 159 2.01 1.22 4.25
C LEU A 159 1.74 0.56 2.90
N GLY A 160 1.84 -0.77 2.86
CA GLY A 160 1.38 -1.60 1.75
C GLY A 160 -0.06 -2.05 1.98
N ILE A 161 -0.90 -1.89 0.97
CA ILE A 161 -2.27 -2.40 0.94
C ILE A 161 -2.43 -3.22 -0.33
N THR A 162 -2.74 -4.50 -0.18
CA THR A 162 -3.11 -5.37 -1.30
C THR A 162 -4.58 -5.74 -1.18
N VAL A 163 -5.37 -5.40 -2.18
CA VAL A 163 -6.78 -5.77 -2.28
C VAL A 163 -6.89 -6.92 -3.28
N SER A 164 -7.19 -8.11 -2.77
CA SER A 164 -7.31 -9.32 -3.57
C SER A 164 -8.77 -9.72 -3.71
N PHE A 165 -9.33 -9.46 -4.90
CA PHE A 165 -10.69 -9.88 -5.23
C PHE A 165 -10.80 -11.39 -5.41
N ALA A 166 -9.72 -12.07 -5.80
CA ALA A 166 -9.71 -13.53 -5.92
C ALA A 166 -9.85 -14.21 -4.57
N THR A 167 -9.18 -13.68 -3.53
CA THR A 167 -9.22 -14.26 -2.17
C THR A 167 -10.22 -13.57 -1.25
N GLN A 168 -10.86 -12.48 -1.69
CA GLN A 168 -11.76 -11.64 -0.89
C GLN A 168 -11.09 -11.09 0.38
N LYS A 169 -9.82 -10.68 0.24
CA LYS A 169 -9.00 -10.18 1.34
C LYS A 169 -8.41 -8.81 1.07
N ILE A 170 -8.16 -8.08 2.15
CA ILE A 170 -7.32 -6.90 2.20
C ILE A 170 -6.10 -7.25 3.07
N HIS A 171 -4.93 -7.30 2.46
CA HIS A 171 -3.67 -7.50 3.17
C HIS A 171 -3.06 -6.14 3.48
N LEU A 172 -2.80 -5.88 4.76
CA LEU A 172 -2.25 -4.63 5.27
C LEU A 172 -0.85 -4.89 5.83
N VAL A 173 0.12 -4.11 5.37
CA VAL A 173 1.52 -4.21 5.78
C VAL A 173 1.99 -2.82 6.19
N LYS A 174 2.47 -2.67 7.43
CA LYS A 174 3.15 -1.44 7.87
C LYS A 174 4.59 -1.77 8.20
N GLU A 175 5.52 -1.07 7.57
CA GLU A 175 6.94 -1.38 7.66
C GLU A 175 7.79 -0.12 7.77
N GLU A 176 8.99 -0.31 8.32
CA GLU A 176 10.06 0.67 8.32
C GLU A 176 11.24 0.16 7.52
N TRP A 177 11.95 1.10 6.89
CA TRP A 177 13.19 0.79 6.21
C TRP A 177 14.22 0.34 7.22
N ASN A 178 14.81 -0.83 6.98
CA ASN A 178 15.80 -1.43 7.87
C ASN A 178 17.23 -1.20 7.34
N MET A 179 17.49 -1.63 6.10
CA MET A 179 18.82 -1.52 5.50
C MET A 179 18.80 -1.60 3.97
N GLU A 180 19.96 -1.39 3.35
CA GLU A 180 20.16 -1.66 1.92
C GLU A 180 19.90 -3.14 1.62
N TYR A 181 19.41 -3.41 0.41
CA TYR A 181 19.07 -4.76 -0.04
C TYR A 181 20.25 -5.74 0.16
N ASN A 182 19.98 -6.85 0.84
CA ASN A 182 20.97 -7.87 1.16
C ASN A 182 20.57 -9.28 0.69
N GLY A 183 19.58 -9.37 -0.21
CA GLY A 183 19.09 -10.64 -0.74
C GLY A 183 18.03 -11.31 0.14
N GLY A 184 17.43 -10.58 1.09
CA GLY A 184 16.52 -11.15 2.07
C GLY A 184 17.16 -12.27 2.88
N GLN A 185 18.45 -12.09 3.20
CA GLN A 185 19.25 -13.04 3.98
C GLN A 185 19.24 -12.71 5.47
N SER A 186 18.86 -11.49 5.85
CA SER A 186 18.71 -11.11 7.25
C SER A 186 17.31 -11.48 7.71
N LEU A 187 17.22 -12.21 8.83
CA LEU A 187 16.03 -12.26 9.65
C LEU A 187 16.17 -11.24 10.78
N ILE A 188 15.07 -10.62 11.20
CA ILE A 188 15.08 -9.76 12.38
C ILE A 188 15.45 -10.58 13.63
N GLY A 189 16.31 -9.99 14.46
CA GLY A 189 16.71 -10.57 15.74
C GLY A 189 15.63 -10.43 16.80
N CYS A 190 15.95 -10.84 18.03
CA CYS A 190 15.06 -10.84 19.20
C CYS A 190 14.44 -9.46 19.57
N GLY A 191 14.92 -8.36 18.99
CA GLY A 191 14.35 -7.02 19.21
C GLY A 191 13.03 -6.75 18.47
N GLY A 192 12.60 -7.64 17.57
CA GLY A 192 11.41 -7.45 16.74
C GLY A 192 11.55 -6.33 15.71
N ALA A 193 10.51 -6.11 14.91
CA ALA A 193 10.37 -4.88 14.14
C ALA A 193 10.06 -3.71 15.09
N SER A 194 10.50 -2.50 14.77
CA SER A 194 10.14 -1.26 15.48
C SER A 194 8.65 -0.92 15.39
N ILE A 195 7.95 -1.51 14.42
CA ILE A 195 6.49 -1.42 14.27
C ILE A 195 5.83 -2.40 15.23
N SER A 196 5.11 -1.85 16.22
CA SER A 196 4.22 -2.63 17.08
C SER A 196 3.12 -3.31 16.26
N PRO A 197 2.64 -4.49 16.70
CA PRO A 197 1.41 -5.08 16.19
C PRO A 197 0.27 -4.05 16.24
N PHE A 198 -0.46 -3.91 15.14
CA PHE A 198 -1.50 -2.89 14.97
C PHE A 198 -2.89 -3.50 14.76
N ASP A 199 -3.00 -4.82 14.63
CA ASP A 199 -4.25 -5.54 14.38
C ASP A 199 -5.34 -5.30 15.44
N ASP A 200 -4.92 -4.96 16.66
CA ASP A 200 -5.77 -4.61 17.80
C ASP A 200 -5.80 -3.10 18.12
N ASP A 201 -5.15 -2.27 17.30
CA ASP A 201 -5.24 -0.83 17.44
C ASP A 201 -6.66 -0.33 17.12
N GLU A 202 -6.98 0.86 17.61
CA GLU A 202 -8.19 1.56 17.22
C GLU A 202 -8.20 1.76 15.70
N ARG A 203 -9.36 1.50 15.09
CA ARG A 203 -9.57 1.76 13.66
C ARG A 203 -9.57 3.26 13.43
N LEU A 204 -9.10 3.68 12.26
CA LEU A 204 -9.18 5.07 11.83
C LEU A 204 -10.60 5.63 12.02
N ASP A 205 -10.75 6.74 12.75
CA ASP A 205 -12.04 7.42 12.82
C ASP A 205 -12.24 8.23 11.53
N PRO A 206 -13.35 8.04 10.79
CA PRO A 206 -13.62 8.83 9.59
C PRO A 206 -13.60 10.35 9.83
N SER A 207 -13.91 10.79 11.06
CA SER A 207 -13.87 12.20 11.44
C SER A 207 -12.45 12.79 11.47
N ASP A 208 -11.42 11.96 11.67
CA ASP A 208 -10.01 12.38 11.59
C ASP A 208 -9.63 12.78 10.15
N LEU A 209 -10.40 12.34 9.15
CA LEU A 209 -10.16 12.70 7.75
C LEU A 209 -10.81 14.05 7.36
N LEU A 210 -11.68 14.62 8.19
CA LEU A 210 -12.41 15.86 7.89
C LEU A 210 -11.49 17.07 7.63
N PRO A 211 -10.35 17.26 8.32
CA PRO A 211 -9.44 18.38 8.04
C PRO A 211 -8.78 18.31 6.65
N PHE A 212 -8.64 17.12 6.08
CA PHE A 212 -7.82 16.88 4.89
C PHE A 212 -8.58 17.10 3.57
N GLN A 213 -9.27 18.24 3.40
CA GLN A 213 -10.14 18.48 2.25
C GLN A 213 -9.42 18.91 0.97
N GLN A 214 -8.19 19.41 1.09
CA GLN A 214 -7.41 19.95 -0.01
C GLN A 214 -5.96 19.48 0.10
N GLY A 215 -5.30 19.26 -1.04
CA GLY A 215 -3.93 18.78 -1.05
C GLY A 215 -3.33 18.76 -2.45
N THR A 216 -2.13 18.19 -2.52
CA THR A 216 -1.44 17.96 -3.79
C THR A 216 -1.89 16.63 -4.38
N LYS A 217 -2.30 16.65 -5.65
CA LYS A 217 -2.70 15.47 -6.42
C LYS A 217 -1.84 15.31 -7.66
N ILE A 218 -1.38 14.08 -7.87
CA ILE A 218 -0.73 13.63 -9.10
C ILE A 218 -1.63 12.59 -9.74
N THR A 219 -2.00 12.78 -11.01
CA THR A 219 -2.85 11.83 -11.75
C THR A 219 -2.16 11.38 -13.00
N TRP A 220 -2.06 10.06 -13.17
CA TRP A 220 -1.68 9.43 -14.42
C TRP A 220 -2.93 8.97 -15.15
N SER A 221 -3.19 9.52 -16.33
CA SER A 221 -4.34 9.21 -17.16
C SER A 221 -3.91 8.49 -18.44
N ARG A 222 -4.63 7.44 -18.82
CA ARG A 222 -4.46 6.78 -20.12
C ARG A 222 -5.04 7.67 -21.21
N GLN A 223 -4.19 8.08 -22.16
CA GLN A 223 -4.61 8.83 -23.36
C GLN A 223 -4.82 7.90 -24.55
N ASP A 224 -3.95 6.89 -24.66
CA ASP A 224 -3.97 5.88 -25.71
C ASP A 224 -3.58 4.51 -25.10
N PRO A 225 -3.68 3.40 -25.85
CA PRO A 225 -3.37 2.06 -25.33
C PRO A 225 -1.98 1.91 -24.74
N ASP A 226 -0.99 2.72 -25.15
CA ASP A 226 0.43 2.51 -24.84
C ASP A 226 1.04 3.64 -23.98
N ARG A 227 0.24 4.67 -23.63
CA ARG A 227 0.76 5.89 -23.00
C ARG A 227 -0.12 6.43 -21.87
N LEU A 228 0.55 6.74 -20.76
CA LEU A 228 0.00 7.57 -19.67
C LEU A 228 0.51 9.02 -19.78
N THR A 229 -0.36 9.97 -19.46
CA THR A 229 0.00 11.38 -19.22
C THR A 229 -0.17 11.74 -17.76
N THR A 230 0.69 12.62 -17.26
CA THR A 230 0.64 13.08 -15.88
C THR A 230 0.03 14.47 -15.77
N GLU A 231 -0.82 14.65 -14.77
CA GLU A 231 -1.37 15.94 -14.34
C GLU A 231 -0.98 16.18 -12.88
N TYR A 232 -0.70 17.44 -12.55
CA TYR A 232 -0.30 17.89 -11.22
C TYR A 232 -1.19 19.05 -10.78
N ASP A 233 -1.79 18.92 -9.60
CA ASP A 233 -2.68 19.92 -9.01
C ASP A 233 -2.31 20.10 -7.54
N THR A 234 -1.88 21.30 -7.14
CA THR A 234 -1.46 21.61 -5.76
C THR A 234 -2.62 21.94 -4.82
N GLU A 235 -3.80 22.14 -5.38
CA GLU A 235 -4.99 22.64 -4.67
C GLU A 235 -6.18 21.72 -4.90
N ALA A 236 -5.93 20.45 -5.23
CA ALA A 236 -6.94 19.47 -5.54
C ALA A 236 -7.82 19.21 -4.31
N ALA A 237 -9.14 19.18 -4.54
CA ALA A 237 -10.07 18.63 -3.57
C ALA A 237 -9.90 17.11 -3.50
N VAL A 238 -10.17 16.53 -2.33
CA VAL A 238 -10.19 15.06 -2.19
C VAL A 238 -11.25 14.47 -3.14
N PRO A 239 -10.92 13.43 -3.91
CA PRO A 239 -11.83 12.82 -4.86
C PRO A 239 -12.94 12.02 -4.15
N TRP A 240 -14.07 12.68 -3.84
CA TRP A 240 -15.23 12.10 -3.15
C TRP A 240 -16.43 11.78 -4.07
N THR A 241 -16.31 11.84 -5.40
CA THR A 241 -17.46 11.60 -6.27
C THR A 241 -17.85 10.12 -6.27
N VAL A 242 -19.00 9.78 -5.71
CA VAL A 242 -19.42 8.39 -5.46
C VAL A 242 -20.85 8.21 -5.95
N GLY A 243 -21.06 7.20 -6.80
CA GLY A 243 -22.39 6.73 -7.18
C GLY A 243 -22.87 5.59 -6.29
N ARG A 244 -22.10 4.49 -6.22
CA ARG A 244 -22.40 3.28 -5.43
C ARG A 244 -21.16 2.79 -4.69
N ILE A 245 -21.23 2.62 -3.37
CA ILE A 245 -20.16 2.04 -2.57
C ILE A 245 -20.32 0.52 -2.55
N GLU A 246 -19.26 -0.21 -2.87
CA GLU A 246 -19.17 -1.67 -2.65
C GLU A 246 -18.75 -1.95 -1.21
N PHE A 247 -17.67 -1.30 -0.77
CA PHE A 247 -17.22 -1.34 0.61
C PHE A 247 -16.39 -0.09 0.96
N ASP A 248 -16.35 0.23 2.25
CA ASP A 248 -15.69 1.41 2.80
C ASP A 248 -15.17 1.07 4.20
N TRP A 249 -13.92 0.64 4.29
CA TRP A 249 -13.33 0.11 5.50
C TRP A 249 -12.28 1.05 6.07
N TYR A 250 -12.52 1.41 7.33
CA TYR A 250 -11.55 2.05 8.18
C TYR A 250 -10.88 0.97 9.01
N LEU A 251 -9.57 0.86 8.82
CA LEU A 251 -8.76 -0.23 9.33
C LEU A 251 -7.81 0.30 10.42
N PRO A 252 -7.21 -0.59 11.22
CA PRO A 252 -6.11 -0.22 12.08
C PRO A 252 -4.90 0.31 11.30
N ALA A 253 -3.83 0.70 12.01
CA ALA A 253 -2.67 1.40 11.43
C ALA A 253 -3.03 2.71 10.69
N ASN A 254 -4.16 3.33 11.04
CA ASN A 254 -4.69 4.53 10.41
C ASN A 254 -4.92 4.38 8.89
N ALA A 255 -5.28 3.17 8.47
CA ALA A 255 -5.48 2.82 7.07
C ALA A 255 -6.95 2.89 6.67
N HIS A 256 -7.19 3.12 5.40
CA HIS A 256 -8.52 3.17 4.81
C HIS A 256 -8.53 2.47 3.45
N VAL A 257 -9.56 1.69 3.16
CA VAL A 257 -9.76 1.08 1.84
C VAL A 257 -11.21 1.25 1.42
N ARG A 258 -11.42 1.78 0.22
CA ARG A 258 -12.73 2.05 -0.31
C ARG A 258 -12.86 1.61 -1.74
N CYS A 259 -13.91 0.87 -2.04
CA CYS A 259 -14.26 0.46 -3.38
C CYS A 259 -15.65 0.99 -3.73
N PHE A 260 -15.77 1.63 -4.88
CA PHE A 260 -17.03 2.23 -5.33
C PHE A 260 -17.09 2.35 -6.85
N TYR A 261 -18.31 2.57 -7.36
CA TYR A 261 -18.58 2.98 -8.72
C TYR A 261 -18.98 4.46 -8.74
N GLY A 262 -18.40 5.23 -9.66
CA GLY A 262 -18.83 6.60 -9.96
C GLY A 262 -20.23 6.63 -10.59
N GLU A 263 -20.82 7.83 -10.72
CA GLU A 263 -22.12 8.01 -11.41
C GLU A 263 -22.08 7.59 -12.88
N ASP A 264 -20.90 7.65 -13.50
CA ASP A 264 -20.60 7.19 -14.84
C ASP A 264 -20.25 5.69 -14.92
N ASN A 265 -20.51 4.95 -13.83
CA ASN A 265 -20.26 3.52 -13.68
C ASN A 265 -18.77 3.14 -13.83
N ARG A 266 -17.85 4.10 -13.62
CA ARG A 266 -16.42 3.80 -13.50
C ARG A 266 -16.13 3.16 -12.16
N PHE A 267 -15.42 2.04 -12.17
CA PHE A 267 -14.95 1.41 -10.94
C PHE A 267 -13.76 2.21 -10.37
N CYS A 268 -13.74 2.40 -9.06
CA CYS A 268 -12.65 3.05 -8.35
C CYS A 268 -12.27 2.24 -7.10
N LEU A 269 -10.98 2.01 -6.93
CA LEU A 269 -10.41 1.55 -5.66
C LEU A 269 -9.52 2.66 -5.09
N GLN A 270 -9.79 3.01 -3.83
CA GLN A 270 -9.06 3.99 -3.04
C GLN A 270 -8.42 3.31 -1.84
N THR A 271 -7.16 3.64 -1.57
CA THR A 271 -6.40 3.18 -0.42
C THR A 271 -5.76 4.40 0.24
N GLY A 272 -6.12 4.67 1.49
CA GLY A 272 -5.69 5.84 2.25
C GLY A 272 -4.86 5.48 3.47
N TRP A 273 -4.04 6.43 3.91
CA TRP A 273 -3.23 6.32 5.12
C TRP A 273 -3.08 7.68 5.81
N LEU A 274 -3.60 7.79 7.03
CA LEU A 274 -3.31 8.92 7.92
C LEU A 274 -1.99 8.62 8.64
N ALA A 275 -0.89 8.94 7.95
CA ALA A 275 0.46 8.60 8.38
C ALA A 275 0.87 9.29 9.69
N THR A 276 0.41 10.53 9.86
CA THR A 276 0.52 11.30 11.09
C THR A 276 -0.82 12.01 11.32
N PRO A 277 -1.08 12.53 12.54
CA PRO A 277 -2.27 13.33 12.81
C PRO A 277 -2.45 14.55 11.90
N ASN A 278 -1.39 14.98 11.19
CA ASN A 278 -1.39 16.14 10.32
C ASN A 278 -1.08 15.85 8.84
N GLN A 279 -0.97 14.57 8.45
CA GLN A 279 -0.63 14.20 7.07
C GLN A 279 -1.35 12.94 6.60
N TYR A 280 -2.08 13.08 5.50
CA TYR A 280 -2.89 12.04 4.89
C TYR A 280 -2.46 11.76 3.45
N PHE A 281 -2.35 10.48 3.11
CA PHE A 281 -2.10 10.00 1.76
C PHE A 281 -3.30 9.23 1.23
N LEU A 282 -3.53 9.31 -0.07
CA LEU A 282 -4.55 8.54 -0.77
C LEU A 282 -4.04 8.15 -2.15
N ILE A 283 -4.09 6.86 -2.45
CA ILE A 283 -3.91 6.34 -3.81
C ILE A 283 -5.26 5.90 -4.35
N SER A 284 -5.55 6.21 -5.61
CA SER A 284 -6.74 5.72 -6.31
C SER A 284 -6.38 5.08 -7.63
N ARG A 285 -7.10 4.01 -8.01
CA ARG A 285 -7.12 3.46 -9.37
C ARG A 285 -8.53 3.48 -9.92
N GLU A 286 -8.70 4.04 -11.11
CA GLU A 286 -9.99 4.17 -11.80
C GLU A 286 -9.98 3.33 -13.08
N TYR A 287 -11.08 2.62 -13.30
CA TYR A 287 -11.31 1.78 -14.45
C TYR A 287 -12.62 2.22 -15.12
N ASP A 288 -12.64 2.21 -16.45
CA ASP A 288 -13.85 2.56 -17.20
C ASP A 288 -14.97 1.51 -17.04
N PRO A 289 -16.18 1.73 -17.59
CA PRO A 289 -17.23 0.71 -17.57
C PRO A 289 -16.88 -0.59 -18.32
N GLN A 290 -15.85 -0.57 -19.17
CA GLN A 290 -15.27 -1.76 -19.81
C GLN A 290 -14.18 -2.42 -18.96
N GLN A 291 -13.98 -1.92 -17.72
CA GLN A 291 -13.02 -2.37 -16.73
C GLN A 291 -11.55 -2.23 -17.16
N GLN A 292 -11.27 -1.33 -18.09
CA GLN A 292 -9.92 -0.99 -18.49
C GLN A 292 -9.38 0.14 -17.60
N LEU A 293 -8.12 0.02 -17.17
CA LEU A 293 -7.44 1.04 -16.37
C LEU A 293 -7.42 2.36 -17.14
N THR A 294 -8.02 3.40 -16.56
CA THR A 294 -8.04 4.75 -17.13
C THR A 294 -7.18 5.72 -16.36
N ARG A 295 -7.16 5.63 -15.01
CA ARG A 295 -6.39 6.55 -14.18
C ARG A 295 -5.79 5.86 -12.97
N ALA A 296 -4.65 6.36 -12.53
CA ALA A 296 -4.20 6.17 -11.17
C ALA A 296 -3.75 7.52 -10.60
N SER A 297 -4.16 7.82 -9.37
CA SER A 297 -3.79 9.07 -8.72
C SER A 297 -3.16 8.81 -7.36
N TRP A 298 -2.35 9.77 -6.95
CA TRP A 298 -1.84 9.91 -5.60
C TRP A 298 -2.22 11.30 -5.11
N PHE A 299 -2.59 11.39 -3.85
CA PHE A 299 -2.98 12.60 -3.16
C PHE A 299 -2.29 12.66 -1.81
N GLU A 300 -1.76 13.83 -1.47
CA GLU A 300 -1.19 14.14 -0.18
C GLU A 300 -1.82 15.44 0.35
N SER A 301 -2.34 15.39 1.57
CA SER A 301 -2.84 16.56 2.28
C SER A 301 -2.08 16.72 3.59
N LYS A 302 -1.69 17.97 3.89
CA LYS A 302 -1.06 18.38 5.14
C LYS A 302 -1.90 19.47 5.75
N VAL A 303 -2.14 19.36 7.05
CA VAL A 303 -2.87 20.37 7.81
C VAL A 303 -1.98 20.89 8.93
N ASP A 304 -2.07 22.19 9.22
CA ASP A 304 -1.45 22.74 10.42
C ASP A 304 -2.41 22.46 11.59
N MET A 305 -1.93 21.76 12.62
CA MET A 305 -2.66 21.51 13.87
C MET A 305 -2.13 22.35 15.02
#